data_AF-A0A3B9JE68-F1
#
_entry.id   AF-A0A3B9JE68-F1
#
_cell.length_a   1.000
_cell.length_b   1.000
_cell.length_c   1.000
_cell.angle_alpha   90.00
_cell.angle_beta   90.00
_cell.angle_gamma   90.00
#
_symmetry.space_group_name_H-M   'P 1'
#
loop_
_entity.id
_entity.type
_entity.pdbx_description
1 polymer ?
#
loop_
_entity_poly.entity_id
_entity_poly.type
_entity_poly.pdbx_seq_one_letter_code
_entity_poly.pdbx_strand_id
1 'polypeptide(L)'
;IEAEIHHDLMAEVRVYAEQCPLGGGVIHLGATSMDVEDNADALRLRAALELILEKLSAVLGLFAAKIEQYAETPLIAFTHLQPAEPSTLGYRLAMYAQDLFEDYQVLRQQCEQVRGKGFKGAVGTGASYGELFGLENVPVFEQTMSEKLDLPFYPVATQTYPRKQDFNIVSALSGLAASLYKFAFDLRVLQSPPIGELAEPFGAKQVGSSAMPFKRNPIRAEKIDSLARYVAGLPRLAWDNAAHSLLERTLDDSANRRIMLPEAFLAVDEILLTATGVLKNLRVDEAAM
;
A
#
# COMPACT_ATOMS: atom_id res chain seq x y z
N ILE A 1 22.39 -16.50 -18.52
CA ILE A 1 23.04 -15.18 -18.35
C ILE A 1 23.11 -14.76 -16.88
N GLU A 2 22.01 -14.49 -16.15
CA GLU A 2 22.10 -14.07 -14.73
C GLU A 2 22.86 -15.08 -13.86
N ALA A 3 22.58 -16.38 -14.00
CA ALA A 3 23.29 -17.45 -13.29
C ALA A 3 24.81 -17.49 -13.54
N GLU A 4 25.30 -16.85 -14.61
CA GLU A 4 26.71 -16.79 -14.97
C GLU A 4 27.39 -15.50 -14.51
N ILE A 5 26.70 -14.36 -14.57
CA ILE A 5 27.27 -13.04 -14.27
C ILE A 5 26.89 -12.51 -12.88
N HIS A 6 25.96 -13.19 -12.19
CA HIS A 6 25.47 -12.85 -10.85
C HIS A 6 24.98 -11.40 -10.69
N HIS A 7 24.37 -10.87 -11.76
CA HIS A 7 23.81 -9.51 -11.80
C HIS A 7 22.55 -9.51 -12.68
N ASP A 8 21.40 -9.24 -12.07
CA ASP A 8 20.07 -9.29 -12.70
C ASP A 8 19.91 -8.25 -13.82
N LEU A 9 20.14 -6.96 -13.56
CA LEU A 9 19.98 -5.94 -14.60
C LEU A 9 20.92 -6.17 -15.80
N MET A 10 22.20 -6.44 -15.54
CA MET A 10 23.14 -6.66 -16.64
C MET A 10 22.79 -7.90 -17.47
N ALA A 11 22.10 -8.88 -16.88
CA ALA A 11 21.59 -10.01 -17.62
C ALA A 11 20.47 -9.57 -18.56
N GLU A 12 19.53 -8.76 -18.06
CA GLU A 12 18.43 -8.21 -18.86
C GLU A 12 18.93 -7.28 -19.98
N VAL A 13 19.92 -6.42 -19.70
CA VAL A 13 20.54 -5.54 -20.72
C VAL A 13 21.14 -6.37 -21.85
N ARG A 14 21.83 -7.49 -21.55
CA ARG A 14 22.39 -8.37 -22.58
C ARG A 14 21.29 -9.06 -23.39
N VAL A 15 20.28 -9.60 -22.72
CA VAL A 15 19.12 -10.22 -23.38
C VAL A 15 18.44 -9.22 -24.33
N TYR A 16 18.27 -7.97 -23.90
CA TYR A 16 17.64 -6.96 -24.73
C TYR A 16 18.54 -6.52 -25.89
N ALA A 17 19.83 -6.30 -25.63
CA ALA A 17 20.80 -5.94 -26.67
C ALA A 17 20.94 -7.01 -27.77
N GLU A 18 20.91 -8.29 -27.40
CA GLU A 18 20.96 -9.42 -28.35
C GLU A 18 19.72 -9.47 -29.27
N GLN A 19 18.60 -8.90 -28.84
CA GLN A 19 17.36 -8.81 -29.63
C GLN A 19 17.28 -7.55 -30.50
N CYS A 20 18.21 -6.60 -30.35
CA CYS A 20 18.19 -5.34 -31.08
C CYS A 20 19.07 -5.40 -32.35
N PRO A 21 18.49 -5.36 -33.57
CA PRO A 21 19.27 -5.38 -34.82
C PRO A 21 20.19 -4.15 -34.98
N LEU A 22 19.82 -3.03 -34.35
CA LEU A 22 20.57 -1.78 -34.32
C LEU A 22 20.49 -1.20 -32.90
N GLY A 23 21.60 -0.64 -32.40
CA GLY A 23 21.62 0.10 -31.13
C GLY A 23 21.81 -0.74 -29.86
N GLY A 24 21.96 -2.06 -29.94
CA GLY A 24 22.21 -2.90 -28.75
C GLY A 24 23.42 -2.46 -27.91
N GLY A 25 24.49 -2.00 -28.57
CA GLY A 25 25.71 -1.53 -27.89
C GLY A 25 25.59 -0.18 -27.16
N VAL A 26 24.49 0.56 -27.34
CA VAL A 26 24.26 1.84 -26.62
C VAL A 26 23.18 1.72 -25.54
N ILE A 27 22.60 0.54 -25.36
CA ILE A 27 21.68 0.28 -24.25
C ILE A 27 22.46 0.42 -22.94
N HIS A 28 21.88 1.16 -21.99
CA HIS A 28 22.49 1.44 -20.69
C HIS A 28 23.76 2.32 -20.74
N LEU A 29 24.04 2.97 -21.86
CA LEU A 29 25.22 3.84 -22.00
C LEU A 29 25.20 4.98 -20.98
N GLY A 30 26.24 5.03 -20.14
CA GLY A 30 26.40 6.03 -19.08
C GLY A 30 25.53 5.81 -17.84
N ALA A 31 24.61 4.85 -17.87
CA ALA A 31 23.71 4.56 -16.78
C ALA A 31 24.30 3.57 -15.76
N THR A 32 23.67 3.54 -14.60
CA THR A 32 23.88 2.53 -13.57
C THR A 32 22.60 1.77 -13.31
N SER A 33 22.69 0.63 -12.62
CA SER A 33 21.52 -0.23 -12.43
C SER A 33 20.32 0.49 -11.82
N MET A 34 20.59 1.38 -10.87
CA MET A 34 19.56 2.15 -10.19
C MET A 34 19.02 3.35 -10.97
N ASP A 35 19.68 3.79 -12.04
CA ASP A 35 19.04 4.74 -12.96
C ASP A 35 17.86 4.07 -13.71
N VAL A 36 17.80 2.73 -13.72
CA VAL A 36 16.68 1.98 -14.29
C VAL A 36 15.77 1.44 -13.19
N GLU A 37 16.30 0.61 -12.29
CA GLU A 37 15.50 -0.13 -11.30
C GLU A 37 14.72 0.77 -10.36
N ASP A 38 15.34 1.81 -9.82
CA ASP A 38 14.71 2.68 -8.81
C ASP A 38 13.64 3.60 -9.42
N ASN A 39 13.80 3.99 -10.69
CA ASN A 39 12.75 4.69 -11.42
C ASN A 39 11.58 3.74 -11.75
N ALA A 40 11.87 2.48 -12.11
CA ALA A 40 10.84 1.47 -12.32
C ALA A 40 10.07 1.15 -11.01
N ASP A 41 10.78 1.06 -9.88
CA ASP A 41 10.17 0.88 -8.56
C ASP A 41 9.27 2.07 -8.20
N ALA A 42 9.72 3.32 -8.40
CA ALA A 42 8.89 4.49 -8.16
C ALA A 42 7.61 4.50 -9.02
N LEU A 43 7.70 4.14 -10.30
CA LEU A 43 6.52 3.98 -11.17
C LEU A 43 5.55 2.91 -10.63
N ARG A 44 6.07 1.76 -10.20
CA ARG A 44 5.26 0.69 -9.59
C ARG A 44 4.60 1.13 -8.29
N LEU A 45 5.32 1.84 -7.44
CA LEU A 45 4.80 2.37 -6.18
C LEU A 45 3.64 3.35 -6.42
N ARG A 46 3.80 4.27 -7.38
CA ARG A 46 2.71 5.19 -7.75
C ARG A 46 1.49 4.45 -8.28
N ALA A 47 1.68 3.53 -9.23
CA ALA A 47 0.58 2.75 -9.79
C ALA A 47 -0.13 1.89 -8.72
N ALA A 48 0.62 1.30 -7.79
CA ALA A 48 0.06 0.52 -6.70
C ALA A 48 -0.73 1.41 -5.72
N LEU A 49 -0.26 2.61 -5.40
CA LEU A 49 -0.99 3.58 -4.58
C LEU A 49 -2.29 4.02 -5.25
N GLU A 50 -2.29 4.26 -6.56
CA GLU A 50 -3.51 4.59 -7.32
C GLU A 50 -4.57 3.49 -7.19
N LEU A 51 -4.18 2.22 -7.32
CA LEU A 51 -5.09 1.08 -7.14
C LEU A 51 -5.66 0.99 -5.72
N ILE A 52 -4.82 1.23 -4.70
CA ILE A 52 -5.26 1.29 -3.30
C ILE A 52 -6.25 2.44 -3.08
N LEU A 53 -5.96 3.62 -3.63
CA LEU A 53 -6.83 4.80 -3.51
C LEU A 53 -8.19 4.59 -4.17
N GLU A 54 -8.23 3.96 -5.35
CA GLU A 54 -9.49 3.59 -6.01
C GLU A 54 -10.35 2.68 -5.12
N LYS A 55 -9.75 1.61 -4.57
CA LYS A 55 -10.44 0.67 -3.70
C LYS A 55 -10.87 1.29 -2.37
N LEU A 56 -10.03 2.13 -1.77
CA LEU A 56 -10.37 2.87 -0.55
C LEU A 56 -11.52 3.84 -0.79
N SER A 57 -11.53 4.55 -1.93
CA SER A 57 -12.64 5.42 -2.32
C SER A 57 -13.96 4.64 -2.43
N ALA A 58 -13.93 3.43 -3.00
CA ALA A 58 -15.10 2.55 -3.05
C ALA A 58 -15.58 2.12 -1.65
N VAL A 59 -14.66 1.79 -0.73
CA VAL A 59 -14.97 1.48 0.67
C VAL A 59 -15.60 2.67 1.39
N LEU A 60 -15.04 3.88 1.22
CA LEU A 60 -15.60 5.11 1.77
C LEU A 60 -17.01 5.40 1.25
N GLY A 61 -17.26 5.18 -0.05
CA GLY A 61 -18.60 5.30 -0.62
C GLY A 61 -19.61 4.33 -0.01
N LEU A 62 -19.19 3.10 0.32
CA LEU A 62 -20.04 2.14 1.03
C LEU A 62 -20.32 2.56 2.47
N PHE A 63 -19.33 3.07 3.18
CA PHE A 63 -19.54 3.64 4.51
C PHE A 63 -20.52 4.82 4.45
N ALA A 64 -20.33 5.77 3.54
CA ALA A 64 -21.22 6.92 3.38
C ALA A 64 -22.68 6.48 3.18
N ALA A 65 -22.92 5.54 2.26
CA ALA A 65 -24.26 5.01 2.03
C ALA A 65 -24.86 4.34 3.28
N LYS A 66 -24.06 3.60 4.05
CA LYS A 66 -24.50 2.95 5.29
C LYS A 66 -24.74 3.94 6.42
N ILE A 67 -23.92 4.98 6.53
CA ILE A 67 -24.09 6.06 7.49
C ILE A 67 -25.42 6.76 7.25
N GLU A 68 -25.73 7.13 6.00
CA GLU A 68 -27.02 7.74 5.64
C GLU A 68 -28.19 6.78 5.89
N GLN A 69 -28.04 5.51 5.49
CA GLN A 69 -29.08 4.49 5.67
C GLN A 69 -29.47 4.31 7.15
N TYR A 70 -28.50 4.36 8.06
CA TYR A 70 -28.69 4.05 9.47
C TYR A 70 -28.48 5.27 10.39
N ALA A 71 -28.59 6.47 9.85
CA ALA A 71 -28.32 7.73 10.55
C ALA A 71 -29.10 7.87 11.86
N GLU A 72 -30.36 7.43 11.85
CA GLU A 72 -31.32 7.53 12.95
C GLU A 72 -31.60 6.18 13.64
N THR A 73 -30.88 5.10 13.28
CA THR A 73 -31.09 3.78 13.89
C THR A 73 -30.48 3.79 15.28
N PRO A 74 -31.28 3.77 16.37
CA PRO A 74 -30.77 3.86 17.72
C PRO A 74 -29.99 2.58 18.09
N LEU A 75 -29.00 2.74 18.97
CA LEU A 75 -28.27 1.63 19.58
C LEU A 75 -27.73 2.03 20.96
N ILE A 76 -27.29 1.05 21.74
CA ILE A 76 -26.52 1.30 22.97
C ILE A 76 -25.03 1.46 22.63
N ALA A 77 -24.43 2.60 23.01
CA ALA A 77 -22.99 2.79 22.91
C ALA A 77 -22.25 2.07 24.03
N PHE A 78 -20.97 1.76 23.80
CA PHE A 78 -20.13 1.06 24.77
C PHE A 78 -18.88 1.86 25.10
N THR A 79 -18.60 2.02 26.39
CA THR A 79 -17.30 2.48 26.89
C THR A 79 -16.75 1.41 27.83
N HIS A 80 -15.47 1.06 27.70
CA HIS A 80 -14.89 -0.10 28.43
C HIS A 80 -15.65 -1.43 28.20
N LEU A 81 -16.30 -1.59 27.04
CA LEU A 81 -17.22 -2.69 26.74
C LEU A 81 -18.40 -2.81 27.75
N GLN A 82 -18.75 -1.71 28.41
CA GLN A 82 -19.94 -1.57 29.25
C GLN A 82 -20.96 -0.67 28.56
N PRO A 83 -22.28 -0.95 28.68
CA PRO A 83 -23.32 -0.06 28.21
C PRO A 83 -23.14 1.37 28.74
N ALA A 84 -23.23 2.34 27.84
CA ALA A 84 -23.13 3.77 28.13
C ALA A 84 -24.44 4.48 27.72
N GLU A 85 -24.35 5.65 27.11
CA GLU A 85 -25.52 6.36 26.58
C GLU A 85 -25.96 5.82 25.21
N PRO A 86 -27.23 6.00 24.83
CA PRO A 86 -27.68 5.71 23.46
C PRO A 86 -26.92 6.55 22.42
N SER A 87 -26.75 5.98 21.23
CA SER A 87 -26.23 6.66 20.04
C SER A 87 -26.99 6.14 18.80
N THR A 88 -26.45 6.33 17.60
CA THR A 88 -26.99 5.73 16.37
C THR A 88 -25.96 4.89 15.64
N LEU A 89 -26.42 3.90 14.88
CA LEU A 89 -25.55 3.07 14.06
C LEU A 89 -24.81 3.91 13.01
N GLY A 90 -25.48 4.88 12.39
CA GLY A 90 -24.85 5.80 11.46
C GLY A 90 -23.70 6.57 12.11
N TYR A 91 -23.87 7.05 13.33
CA TYR A 91 -22.79 7.73 14.07
C TYR A 91 -21.61 6.78 14.38
N ARG A 92 -21.88 5.55 14.81
CA ARG A 92 -20.84 4.53 15.02
C ARG A 92 -20.07 4.23 13.73
N LEU A 93 -20.76 4.14 12.59
CA LEU A 93 -20.13 3.91 11.29
C LEU A 93 -19.31 5.12 10.81
N ALA A 94 -19.78 6.34 11.10
CA ALA A 94 -19.10 7.58 10.74
C ALA A 94 -17.72 7.70 11.39
N MET A 95 -17.56 7.23 12.63
CA MET A 95 -16.26 7.19 13.30
C MET A 95 -15.24 6.35 12.51
N TYR A 96 -15.59 5.16 11.99
CA TYR A 96 -14.64 4.39 11.16
C TYR A 96 -14.36 5.08 9.83
N ALA A 97 -15.39 5.67 9.21
CA ALA A 97 -15.27 6.36 7.94
C ALA A 97 -14.38 7.61 8.04
N GLN A 98 -14.39 8.29 9.19
CA GLN A 98 -13.53 9.43 9.47
C GLN A 98 -12.05 9.02 9.41
N ASP A 99 -11.65 7.99 10.16
CA ASP A 99 -10.27 7.50 10.17
C ASP A 99 -9.81 7.09 8.75
N LEU A 100 -10.68 6.38 8.02
CA LEU A 100 -10.40 5.97 6.63
C LEU A 100 -10.29 7.15 5.66
N PHE A 101 -11.01 8.24 5.91
CA PHE A 101 -10.92 9.45 5.09
C PHE A 101 -9.62 10.20 5.34
N GLU A 102 -9.15 10.24 6.60
CA GLU A 102 -7.82 10.74 6.93
C GLU A 102 -6.73 9.90 6.26
N ASP A 103 -6.85 8.56 6.32
CA ASP A 103 -5.94 7.64 5.61
C ASP A 103 -5.92 7.88 4.10
N TYR A 104 -7.09 8.13 3.49
CA TYR A 104 -7.20 8.45 2.06
C TYR A 104 -6.42 9.72 1.72
N GLN A 105 -6.54 10.77 2.53
CA GLN A 105 -5.81 12.03 2.32
C GLN A 105 -4.30 11.82 2.42
N VAL A 106 -3.84 11.06 3.43
CA VAL A 106 -2.42 10.74 3.62
C VAL A 106 -1.89 9.93 2.44
N LEU A 107 -2.59 8.87 2.02
CA LEU A 107 -2.17 8.02 0.89
C LEU A 107 -2.17 8.79 -0.43
N ARG A 108 -3.17 9.66 -0.64
CA ARG A 108 -3.22 10.53 -1.82
C ARG A 108 -2.01 11.45 -1.87
N GLN A 109 -1.67 12.08 -0.74
CA GLN A 109 -0.49 12.90 -0.63
C GLN A 109 0.78 12.09 -0.94
N GLN A 110 0.91 10.86 -0.41
CA GLN A 110 2.06 10.00 -0.71
C GLN A 110 2.14 9.67 -2.19
N CYS A 111 1.00 9.37 -2.84
CA CYS A 111 0.91 9.08 -4.26
C CYS A 111 1.38 10.26 -5.13
N GLU A 112 0.92 11.47 -4.82
CA GLU A 112 1.31 12.71 -5.50
C GLU A 112 2.79 13.08 -5.28
N GLN A 113 3.39 12.59 -4.18
CA GLN A 113 4.78 12.87 -3.81
C GLN A 113 5.78 11.82 -4.28
N VAL A 114 5.34 10.70 -4.87
CA VAL A 114 6.25 9.67 -5.39
C VAL A 114 7.18 10.28 -6.43
N ARG A 115 8.48 10.07 -6.24
CA ARG A 115 9.52 10.54 -7.15
C ARG A 115 10.47 9.42 -7.53
N GLY A 116 10.97 9.50 -8.76
CA GLY A 116 12.07 8.67 -9.23
C GLY A 116 13.41 9.16 -8.70
N LYS A 117 14.41 8.27 -8.72
CA LYS A 117 15.81 8.64 -8.50
C LYS A 117 16.27 9.68 -9.55
N GLY A 118 15.80 9.53 -10.78
CA GLY A 118 16.34 10.22 -11.96
C GLY A 118 17.52 9.48 -12.57
N PHE A 119 18.29 10.18 -13.39
CA PHE A 119 19.45 9.63 -14.10
C PHE A 119 20.71 10.31 -13.58
N LYS A 120 21.12 9.90 -12.37
CA LYS A 120 22.18 10.56 -11.59
C LYS A 120 23.44 9.72 -11.44
N GLY A 121 23.48 8.53 -12.02
CA GLY A 121 24.65 7.67 -12.04
C GLY A 121 24.93 7.02 -10.68
N ALA A 122 26.17 6.57 -10.49
CA ALA A 122 26.54 5.67 -9.40
C ALA A 122 26.41 6.26 -7.99
N VAL A 123 26.60 7.57 -7.86
CA VAL A 123 26.68 8.28 -6.57
C VAL A 123 25.88 9.59 -6.55
N GLY A 124 25.04 9.83 -7.56
CA GLY A 124 24.17 11.02 -7.58
C GLY A 124 24.73 12.23 -8.32
N THR A 125 25.97 12.18 -8.82
CA THR A 125 26.67 13.34 -9.42
C THR A 125 26.45 13.48 -10.93
N GLY A 126 25.91 12.47 -11.60
CA GLY A 126 25.75 12.46 -13.06
C GLY A 126 27.07 12.45 -13.84
N ALA A 127 28.20 12.10 -13.21
CA ALA A 127 29.53 12.21 -13.82
C ALA A 127 29.65 11.43 -15.15
N SER A 128 29.15 10.20 -15.21
CA SER A 128 29.17 9.37 -16.43
C SER A 128 28.38 10.00 -17.58
N TYR A 129 27.25 10.65 -17.29
CA TYR A 129 26.49 11.40 -18.28
C TYR A 129 27.22 12.67 -18.72
N GLY A 130 27.84 13.38 -17.78
CA GLY A 130 28.67 14.55 -18.06
C GLY A 130 29.87 14.24 -18.96
N GLU A 131 30.50 13.07 -18.80
CA GLU A 131 31.57 12.61 -19.70
C GLU A 131 31.07 12.33 -21.12
N LEU A 132 29.83 11.84 -21.26
CA LEU A 132 29.26 11.49 -22.56
C LEU A 132 28.83 12.72 -23.36
N PHE A 133 28.24 13.72 -22.71
CA PHE A 133 27.59 14.82 -23.42
C PHE A 133 27.71 16.19 -22.74
N GLY A 134 28.61 16.37 -21.78
CA GLY A 134 28.84 17.64 -21.08
C GLY A 134 27.95 17.80 -19.84
N LEU A 135 28.55 18.23 -18.72
CA LEU A 135 27.85 18.40 -17.43
C LEU A 135 26.73 19.44 -17.51
N GLU A 136 26.89 20.46 -18.34
CA GLU A 136 25.90 21.51 -18.62
C GLU A 136 24.61 20.98 -19.25
N ASN A 137 24.67 19.80 -19.90
CA ASN A 137 23.52 19.19 -20.57
C ASN A 137 22.79 18.17 -19.69
N VAL A 138 23.36 17.76 -18.54
CA VAL A 138 22.74 16.80 -17.61
C VAL A 138 21.38 17.27 -17.10
N PRO A 139 21.17 18.56 -16.70
CA PRO A 139 19.85 19.01 -16.25
C PRO A 139 18.76 18.90 -17.33
N VAL A 140 19.10 19.22 -18.59
CA VAL A 140 18.16 19.12 -19.72
C VAL A 140 17.84 17.65 -20.02
N PHE A 141 18.84 16.78 -19.94
CA PHE A 141 18.65 15.34 -20.07
C PHE A 141 17.73 14.77 -18.98
N GLU A 142 17.99 15.08 -17.71
CA GLU A 142 17.14 14.62 -16.60
C GLU A 142 15.70 15.14 -16.73
N GLN A 143 15.51 16.41 -17.09
CA GLN A 143 14.17 16.97 -17.32
C GLN A 143 13.45 16.24 -18.45
N THR A 144 14.13 16.01 -19.58
CA THR A 144 13.58 15.27 -20.72
C THR A 144 13.17 13.85 -20.33
N MET A 145 13.97 13.18 -19.51
CA MET A 145 13.65 11.83 -19.04
C MET A 145 12.51 11.83 -18.02
N SER A 146 12.43 12.83 -17.14
CA SER A 146 11.32 13.00 -16.19
C SER A 146 10.00 13.15 -16.94
N GLU A 147 9.96 13.97 -17.99
CA GLU A 147 8.79 14.14 -18.86
C GLU A 147 8.42 12.87 -19.62
N LYS A 148 9.41 12.14 -20.17
CA LYS A 148 9.18 10.88 -20.89
C LYS A 148 8.63 9.77 -20.00
N LEU A 149 9.07 9.72 -18.75
CA LEU A 149 8.59 8.74 -17.77
C LEU A 149 7.31 9.19 -17.05
N ASP A 150 6.86 10.42 -17.29
CA ASP A 150 5.81 11.08 -16.51
C ASP A 150 6.07 10.89 -15.01
N LEU A 151 7.30 11.13 -14.56
CA LEU A 151 7.73 10.87 -13.19
C LEU A 151 8.63 12.01 -12.71
N PRO A 152 8.22 12.80 -11.70
CA PRO A 152 9.11 13.80 -11.12
C PRO A 152 10.29 13.10 -10.45
N PHE A 153 11.49 13.67 -10.58
CA PHE A 153 12.69 13.11 -9.94
C PHE A 153 13.01 13.83 -8.63
N TYR A 154 13.75 13.12 -7.77
CA TYR A 154 14.38 13.75 -6.61
C TYR A 154 15.43 14.78 -7.07
N PRO A 155 15.44 16.00 -6.51
CA PRO A 155 16.45 16.99 -6.85
C PRO A 155 17.85 16.53 -6.41
N VAL A 156 17.92 15.81 -5.29
CA VAL A 156 19.14 15.22 -4.74
C VAL A 156 18.85 13.75 -4.42
N ALA A 157 19.64 12.87 -5.01
CA ALA A 157 19.62 11.44 -4.75
C ALA A 157 21.06 10.92 -4.85
N THR A 158 21.33 9.78 -4.22
CA THR A 158 22.63 9.12 -4.24
C THR A 158 22.60 8.00 -5.29
N GLN A 159 23.09 6.79 -4.97
CA GLN A 159 22.89 5.65 -5.87
C GLN A 159 21.41 5.28 -6.01
N THR A 160 20.56 5.64 -5.05
CA THR A 160 19.11 5.33 -5.02
C THR A 160 18.28 6.59 -4.75
N TYR A 161 16.97 6.55 -4.97
CA TYR A 161 16.07 7.50 -4.33
C TYR A 161 16.14 7.32 -2.80
N PRO A 162 15.83 8.37 -2.00
CA PRO A 162 15.85 8.24 -0.54
C PRO A 162 14.86 7.17 -0.05
N ARG A 163 15.35 6.13 0.63
CA ARG A 163 14.51 5.04 1.19
C ARG A 163 13.50 5.52 2.24
N LYS A 164 13.58 6.79 2.66
CA LYS A 164 12.52 7.49 3.38
C LYS A 164 11.17 7.47 2.63
N GLN A 165 11.17 7.46 1.29
CA GLN A 165 9.96 7.28 0.48
C GLN A 165 9.25 5.96 0.80
N ASP A 166 10.00 4.85 0.83
CA ASP A 166 9.46 3.53 1.16
C ASP A 166 8.87 3.52 2.57
N PHE A 167 9.59 4.09 3.55
CA PHE A 167 9.10 4.21 4.92
C PHE A 167 7.78 4.99 5.02
N ASN A 168 7.66 6.13 4.35
CA ASN A 168 6.45 6.94 4.41
C ASN A 168 5.26 6.21 3.78
N ILE A 169 5.46 5.56 2.63
CA ILE A 169 4.42 4.79 1.92
C ILE A 169 3.96 3.61 2.78
N VAL A 170 4.89 2.79 3.30
CA VAL A 170 4.56 1.63 4.13
C VAL A 170 3.89 2.05 5.44
N SER A 171 4.30 3.18 6.02
CA SER A 171 3.65 3.73 7.23
C SER A 171 2.21 4.17 6.94
N ALA A 172 1.95 4.81 5.80
CA ALA A 172 0.60 5.20 5.39
C ALA A 172 -0.29 3.96 5.15
N LEU A 173 0.23 2.93 4.49
CA LEU A 173 -0.46 1.65 4.31
C LEU A 173 -0.77 0.98 5.66
N SER A 174 0.15 1.06 6.62
CA SER A 174 -0.07 0.56 7.99
C SER A 174 -1.14 1.36 8.75
N GLY A 175 -1.25 2.67 8.51
CA GLY A 175 -2.33 3.50 9.06
C GLY A 175 -3.71 3.03 8.58
N LEU A 176 -3.87 2.91 7.27
CA LEU A 176 -5.09 2.36 6.65
C LEU A 176 -5.44 0.96 7.19
N ALA A 177 -4.45 0.09 7.33
CA ALA A 177 -4.64 -1.24 7.88
C ALA A 177 -5.15 -1.19 9.33
N ALA A 178 -4.66 -0.25 10.15
CA ALA A 178 -5.09 -0.08 11.53
C ALA A 178 -6.56 0.39 11.63
N SER A 179 -6.99 1.31 10.77
CA SER A 179 -8.37 1.78 10.71
C SER A 179 -9.34 0.65 10.35
N LEU A 180 -9.00 -0.19 9.36
CA LEU A 180 -9.81 -1.36 9.00
C LEU A 180 -9.76 -2.48 10.02
N TYR A 181 -8.62 -2.68 10.71
CA TYR A 181 -8.51 -3.57 11.86
C TYR A 181 -9.52 -3.15 12.93
N LYS A 182 -9.56 -1.86 13.29
CA LYS A 182 -10.47 -1.35 14.32
C LYS A 182 -11.94 -1.67 13.98
N PHE A 183 -12.37 -1.39 12.74
CA PHE A 183 -13.71 -1.74 12.27
C PHE A 183 -13.99 -3.26 12.35
N ALA A 184 -13.09 -4.08 11.83
CA ALA A 184 -13.25 -5.53 11.83
C ALA A 184 -13.27 -6.11 13.25
N PHE A 185 -12.43 -5.59 14.15
CA PHE A 185 -12.36 -6.00 15.54
C PHE A 185 -13.67 -5.73 16.29
N ASP A 186 -14.27 -4.55 16.11
CA ASP A 186 -15.57 -4.24 16.68
C ASP A 186 -16.68 -5.10 16.06
N LEU A 187 -16.65 -5.35 14.74
CA LEU A 187 -17.61 -6.24 14.09
C LEU A 187 -17.61 -7.66 14.68
N ARG A 188 -16.44 -8.17 15.09
CA ARG A 188 -16.35 -9.48 15.76
C ARG A 188 -17.09 -9.50 17.10
N VAL A 189 -17.03 -8.39 17.85
CA VAL A 189 -17.76 -8.23 19.11
C VAL A 189 -19.26 -8.08 18.84
N LEU A 190 -19.65 -7.24 17.89
CA LEU A 190 -21.05 -6.98 17.55
C LEU A 190 -21.76 -8.21 16.94
N GLN A 191 -21.02 -9.11 16.30
CA GLN A 191 -21.54 -10.40 15.81
C GLN A 191 -21.61 -11.48 16.90
N SER A 192 -21.03 -11.24 18.08
CA SER A 192 -21.10 -12.23 19.15
C SER A 192 -22.55 -12.46 19.60
N PRO A 193 -22.97 -13.70 19.88
CA PRO A 193 -24.37 -14.00 20.21
C PRO A 193 -25.00 -13.16 21.35
N PRO A 194 -24.26 -12.72 22.39
CA PRO A 194 -24.81 -11.83 23.41
C PRO A 194 -25.19 -10.43 22.92
N ILE A 195 -24.60 -9.95 21.81
CA ILE A 195 -24.89 -8.63 21.23
C ILE A 195 -25.73 -8.81 19.95
N GLY A 196 -25.19 -9.49 18.94
CA GLY A 196 -25.92 -9.87 17.73
C GLY A 196 -26.37 -8.72 16.81
N GLU A 197 -26.04 -7.47 17.13
CA GLU A 197 -26.46 -6.27 16.39
C GLU A 197 -26.00 -6.26 14.92
N LEU A 198 -24.75 -6.67 14.66
CA LEU A 198 -24.14 -6.65 13.33
C LEU A 198 -23.57 -8.02 12.98
N ALA A 199 -23.65 -8.42 11.71
CA ALA A 199 -22.98 -9.61 11.24
C ALA A 199 -22.43 -9.47 9.81
N GLU A 200 -21.29 -10.10 9.55
CA GLU A 200 -20.77 -10.27 8.21
C GLU A 200 -21.73 -11.12 7.35
N PRO A 201 -21.75 -10.93 6.02
CA PRO A 201 -22.60 -11.73 5.14
C PRO A 201 -22.28 -13.22 5.21
N PHE A 202 -23.33 -14.03 5.32
CA PHE A 202 -23.24 -15.48 5.34
C PHE A 202 -23.98 -16.09 4.14
N GLY A 203 -23.23 -16.72 3.22
CA GLY A 203 -23.78 -17.29 1.98
C GLY A 203 -24.68 -18.49 2.23
N ALA A 204 -25.65 -18.72 1.32
CA ALA A 204 -26.62 -19.82 1.47
C ALA A 204 -25.98 -21.22 1.53
N LYS A 205 -24.83 -21.41 0.87
CA LYS A 205 -24.04 -22.66 0.89
C LYS A 205 -22.83 -22.60 1.81
N GLN A 206 -22.65 -21.50 2.55
CA GLN A 206 -21.49 -21.33 3.42
C GLN A 206 -21.62 -22.24 4.63
N VAL A 207 -20.59 -23.02 4.90
CA VAL A 207 -20.50 -23.86 6.10
C VAL A 207 -19.71 -23.06 7.14
N GLY A 208 -20.35 -22.69 8.24
CA GLY A 208 -19.70 -21.90 9.30
C GLY A 208 -18.87 -22.76 10.28
N SER A 209 -19.22 -24.04 10.43
CA SER A 209 -18.42 -25.04 11.14
C SER A 209 -18.71 -26.43 10.56
N SER A 210 -17.66 -27.25 10.43
CA SER A 210 -17.78 -28.65 9.98
C SER A 210 -18.63 -29.52 10.91
N ALA A 211 -18.82 -29.11 12.18
CA ALA A 211 -19.54 -29.89 13.19
C ALA A 211 -20.86 -29.25 13.64
N MET A 212 -21.05 -27.93 13.45
CA MET A 212 -22.16 -27.18 14.03
C MET A 212 -22.86 -26.32 12.97
N PRO A 213 -24.01 -26.77 12.41
CA PRO A 213 -24.72 -26.07 11.34
C PRO A 213 -25.21 -24.65 11.69
N PHE A 214 -25.43 -24.37 12.98
CA PHE A 214 -25.87 -23.06 13.46
C PHE A 214 -24.73 -22.06 13.69
N LYS A 215 -23.47 -22.51 13.78
CA LYS A 215 -22.34 -21.66 14.14
C LYS A 215 -21.91 -20.80 12.95
N ARG A 216 -22.00 -19.47 13.11
CA ARG A 216 -21.59 -18.47 12.11
C ARG A 216 -20.45 -17.62 12.69
N ASN A 217 -19.25 -17.76 12.14
CA ASN A 217 -18.05 -17.04 12.62
C ASN A 217 -17.78 -15.80 11.75
N PRO A 218 -17.22 -14.73 12.33
CA PRO A 218 -16.82 -13.52 11.59
C PRO A 218 -15.47 -13.70 10.88
N ILE A 219 -15.35 -14.70 10.00
CA ILE A 219 -14.06 -15.11 9.41
C ILE A 219 -13.45 -14.04 8.49
N ARG A 220 -14.27 -13.17 7.90
CA ARG A 220 -13.78 -12.08 7.05
C ARG A 220 -13.20 -10.96 7.89
N ALA A 221 -13.87 -10.62 9.00
CA ALA A 221 -13.34 -9.67 9.97
C ALA A 221 -12.02 -10.19 10.59
N GLU A 222 -11.98 -11.47 10.98
CA GLU A 222 -10.75 -12.11 11.48
C GLU A 222 -9.61 -12.11 10.44
N LYS A 223 -9.94 -12.26 9.14
CA LYS A 223 -8.97 -12.15 8.04
C LYS A 223 -8.39 -10.74 7.93
N ILE A 224 -9.24 -9.70 7.99
CA ILE A 224 -8.79 -8.30 8.01
C ILE A 224 -7.84 -8.08 9.18
N ASP A 225 -8.23 -8.48 10.40
CA ASP A 225 -7.41 -8.32 11.60
C ASP A 225 -6.07 -9.05 11.50
N SER A 226 -6.06 -10.23 10.87
CA SER A 226 -4.83 -11.00 10.67
C SER A 226 -3.86 -10.31 9.71
N LEU A 227 -4.34 -9.88 8.55
CA LEU A 227 -3.52 -9.20 7.54
C LEU A 227 -3.07 -7.82 8.02
N ALA A 228 -3.94 -7.08 8.70
CA ALA A 228 -3.58 -5.76 9.21
C ALA A 228 -2.47 -5.82 10.27
N ARG A 229 -2.45 -6.84 11.12
CA ARG A 229 -1.30 -7.08 12.04
C ARG A 229 0.00 -7.41 11.30
N TYR A 230 -0.08 -8.10 10.16
CA TYR A 230 1.10 -8.33 9.33
C TYR A 230 1.64 -6.99 8.79
N VAL A 231 0.78 -6.17 8.18
CA VAL A 231 1.16 -4.84 7.67
C VAL A 231 1.73 -3.95 8.77
N ALA A 232 1.18 -4.00 9.99
CA ALA A 232 1.65 -3.22 11.13
C ALA A 232 3.11 -3.50 11.53
N GLY A 233 3.67 -4.67 11.17
CA GLY A 233 5.07 -5.00 11.41
C GLY A 233 6.05 -4.41 10.37
N LEU A 234 5.57 -4.07 9.18
CA LEU A 234 6.41 -3.67 8.05
C LEU A 234 7.06 -2.27 8.18
N PRO A 235 6.42 -1.25 8.80
CA PRO A 235 7.06 0.06 8.98
C PRO A 235 8.41 0.00 9.69
N ARG A 236 8.60 -0.97 10.61
CA ARG A 236 9.89 -1.16 11.28
C ARG A 236 11.00 -1.50 10.29
N LEU A 237 10.74 -2.45 9.39
CA LEU A 237 11.70 -2.86 8.37
C LEU A 237 12.02 -1.71 7.41
N ALA A 238 10.99 -0.99 6.96
CA ALA A 238 11.18 0.18 6.09
C ALA A 238 11.96 1.30 6.78
N TRP A 239 11.74 1.49 8.08
CA TRP A 239 12.51 2.43 8.90
C TRP A 239 13.98 2.03 8.98
N ASP A 240 14.27 0.75 9.25
CA ASP A 240 15.65 0.25 9.32
C ASP A 240 16.38 0.43 7.98
N ASN A 241 15.74 0.14 6.85
CA ASN A 241 16.30 0.42 5.52
C ASN A 241 16.66 1.89 5.30
N ALA A 242 15.78 2.79 5.74
CA ALA A 242 16.00 4.23 5.57
C ALA A 242 17.09 4.78 6.51
N ALA A 243 17.13 4.29 7.75
CA ALA A 243 18.05 4.77 8.77
C ALA A 243 19.46 4.17 8.65
N HIS A 244 19.58 2.92 8.18
CA HIS A 244 20.85 2.21 8.11
C HIS A 244 21.50 2.22 6.72
N SER A 245 20.91 2.89 5.72
CA SER A 245 21.56 3.09 4.42
C SER A 245 22.84 3.93 4.62
N LEU A 246 24.01 3.29 4.58
CA LEU A 246 25.28 3.96 4.85
C LEU A 246 25.78 4.73 3.63
N LEU A 247 26.15 6.00 3.84
CA LEU A 247 26.71 6.89 2.81
C LEU A 247 25.83 6.92 1.55
N GLU A 248 26.40 6.77 0.35
CA GLU A 248 25.65 6.86 -0.90
C GLU A 248 24.75 5.64 -1.19
N ARG A 249 25.05 4.46 -0.61
CA ARG A 249 24.19 3.26 -0.55
C ARG A 249 24.93 2.07 0.08
N THR A 250 24.18 1.25 0.83
CA THR A 250 24.47 -0.18 1.05
C THR A 250 23.35 -1.07 0.47
N LEU A 251 23.68 -2.28 0.00
CA LEU A 251 22.76 -3.14 -0.77
C LEU A 251 21.85 -4.03 0.12
N ASP A 252 22.00 -3.94 1.45
CA ASP A 252 21.18 -4.64 2.43
C ASP A 252 19.69 -4.26 2.38
N ASP A 253 19.36 -3.16 1.69
CA ASP A 253 17.99 -2.75 1.34
C ASP A 253 17.31 -3.66 0.30
N SER A 254 18.08 -4.25 -0.63
CA SER A 254 17.56 -4.84 -1.86
C SER A 254 16.67 -6.07 -1.62
N ALA A 255 17.18 -7.08 -0.92
CA ALA A 255 16.48 -8.35 -0.76
C ALA A 255 15.17 -8.20 0.00
N ASN A 256 15.17 -7.37 1.05
CA ASN A 256 14.00 -7.20 1.90
C ASN A 256 12.92 -6.31 1.23
N ARG A 257 13.31 -5.31 0.42
CA ARG A 257 12.37 -4.49 -0.36
C ARG A 257 11.58 -5.31 -1.37
N ARG A 258 12.20 -6.34 -1.96
CA ARG A 258 11.55 -7.28 -2.91
C ARG A 258 10.44 -8.12 -2.29
N ILE A 259 10.40 -8.21 -0.96
CA ILE A 259 9.36 -8.91 -0.19
C ILE A 259 8.39 -7.89 0.40
N MET A 260 8.92 -6.96 1.19
CA MET A 260 8.15 -6.00 1.97
C MET A 260 7.25 -5.11 1.10
N LEU A 261 7.77 -4.54 0.01
CA LEU A 261 6.99 -3.60 -0.80
C LEU A 261 5.81 -4.31 -1.48
N PRO A 262 5.98 -5.39 -2.27
CA PRO A 262 4.84 -6.07 -2.87
C PRO A 262 3.85 -6.62 -1.85
N GLU A 263 4.34 -7.22 -0.76
CA GLU A 263 3.46 -7.83 0.25
C GLU A 263 2.65 -6.79 1.04
N ALA A 264 3.21 -5.60 1.30
CA ALA A 264 2.46 -4.50 1.92
C ALA A 264 1.24 -4.12 1.08
N PHE A 265 1.44 -3.90 -0.23
CA PHE A 265 0.35 -3.56 -1.14
C PHE A 265 -0.65 -4.71 -1.29
N LEU A 266 -0.18 -5.95 -1.50
CA LEU A 266 -1.06 -7.11 -1.68
C LEU A 266 -1.91 -7.40 -0.44
N ALA A 267 -1.35 -7.25 0.77
CA ALA A 267 -2.11 -7.46 2.00
C ALA A 267 -3.18 -6.37 2.20
N VAL A 268 -2.84 -5.10 1.96
CA VAL A 268 -3.81 -3.99 2.02
C VAL A 268 -4.89 -4.12 0.95
N ASP A 269 -4.52 -4.57 -0.25
CA ASP A 269 -5.45 -4.85 -1.33
C ASP A 269 -6.52 -5.88 -0.91
N GLU A 270 -6.08 -7.00 -0.33
CA GLU A 270 -6.96 -8.05 0.15
C GLU A 270 -7.81 -7.60 1.35
N ILE A 271 -7.27 -6.76 2.23
CA ILE A 271 -8.01 -6.12 3.33
C ILE A 271 -9.16 -5.27 2.74
N LEU A 272 -8.89 -4.42 1.76
CA LEU A 272 -9.90 -3.56 1.12
C LEU A 272 -10.95 -4.37 0.36
N LEU A 273 -10.55 -5.42 -0.36
CA LEU A 273 -11.46 -6.35 -1.03
C LEU A 273 -12.38 -7.05 -0.03
N THR A 274 -11.82 -7.53 1.08
CA THR A 274 -12.58 -8.19 2.14
C THR A 274 -13.55 -7.22 2.82
N ALA A 275 -13.10 -6.01 3.17
CA ALA A 275 -13.91 -4.96 3.77
C ALA A 275 -15.07 -4.54 2.85
N THR A 276 -14.80 -4.36 1.56
CA THR A 276 -15.82 -4.10 0.53
C THR A 276 -16.90 -5.19 0.53
N GLY A 277 -16.48 -6.46 0.57
CA GLY A 277 -17.39 -7.61 0.60
C GLY A 277 -18.25 -7.66 1.86
N VAL A 278 -17.69 -7.27 3.01
CA VAL A 278 -18.41 -7.16 4.29
C VAL A 278 -19.43 -6.01 4.23
N LEU A 279 -19.00 -4.80 3.90
CA LEU A 279 -19.85 -3.59 3.92
C LEU A 279 -21.01 -3.66 2.94
N LYS A 280 -20.81 -4.18 1.73
CA LYS A 280 -21.88 -4.34 0.72
C LYS A 280 -23.07 -5.14 1.24
N ASN A 281 -22.81 -6.13 2.09
CA ASN A 281 -23.79 -7.09 2.55
C ASN A 281 -23.82 -7.20 4.08
N LEU A 282 -23.45 -6.11 4.77
CA LEU A 282 -23.46 -6.04 6.21
C LEU A 282 -24.90 -6.29 6.69
N ARG A 283 -25.06 -7.27 7.58
CA ARG A 283 -26.35 -7.57 8.18
C ARG A 283 -26.50 -6.78 9.46
N VAL A 284 -27.67 -6.18 9.61
CA VAL A 284 -28.07 -5.36 10.74
C VAL A 284 -29.32 -6.01 11.33
N ASP A 285 -29.31 -6.29 12.63
CA ASP A 285 -30.47 -6.77 13.37
C ASP A 285 -30.97 -5.66 14.29
N GLU A 286 -31.91 -4.86 13.78
CA GLU A 286 -32.49 -3.74 14.53
C GLU A 286 -33.27 -4.18 15.78
N ALA A 287 -33.71 -5.45 15.85
CA ALA A 287 -34.40 -5.96 17.04
C ALA A 287 -33.43 -6.29 18.18
N ALA A 288 -32.13 -6.45 17.86
CA ALA A 288 -31.07 -6.69 18.84
C ALA A 288 -30.37 -5.41 19.32
N MET A 289 -30.70 -4.25 18.72
CA MET A 289 -30.11 -2.93 19.03
C MET A 289 -30.76 -2.20 20.20
#